data_AF-A0A7W6XX28-F1
#
_entry.id   AF-A0A7W6XX28-F1
#
_cell.length_a   1.000
_cell.length_b   1.000
_cell.length_c   1.000
_cell.angle_alpha   90.00
_cell.angle_beta   90.00
_cell.angle_gamma   90.00
#
_symmetry.space_group_name_H-M   'P 1'
#
loop_
_entity.id
_entity.type
_entity.pdbx_description
1 polymer ?
#
loop_
_entity_poly.entity_id
_entity_poly.type
_entity_poly.pdbx_seq_one_letter_code
_entity_poly.pdbx_strand_id
1 'polypeptide(L)'
;MRWTLFDNHKFTSYYATLRFMYGLQKSGETPVVEFLRLRAKAAYAIVDEHLAHRAFMVGDRLTIADLSLAGYVFMPEETGIDHSAFPAIAAWKDRISKMPGWRHPYDLMPGPTSL
;
A
#
# COMPACT_ATOMS: atom_id res chain seq x y z
N MET A 1 -9.16 -12.17 -10.96
CA MET A 1 -7.67 -12.28 -11.00
C MET A 1 -6.96 -10.97 -11.38
N ARG A 2 -7.51 -10.09 -12.25
CA ARG A 2 -6.84 -8.85 -12.71
C ARG A 2 -6.16 -8.02 -11.60
N TRP A 3 -6.87 -7.72 -10.51
CA TRP A 3 -6.35 -6.86 -9.43
C TRP A 3 -5.23 -7.50 -8.61
N THR A 4 -5.34 -8.80 -8.29
CA THR A 4 -4.27 -9.53 -7.62
C THR A 4 -3.00 -9.60 -8.47
N LEU A 5 -3.14 -9.80 -9.79
CA LEU A 5 -1.99 -9.79 -10.70
C LEU A 5 -1.38 -8.40 -10.81
N PHE A 6 -2.22 -7.36 -10.91
CA PHE A 6 -1.76 -5.97 -10.89
C PHE A 6 -0.98 -5.65 -9.62
N ASP A 7 -1.49 -6.05 -8.47
CA ASP A 7 -0.82 -5.85 -7.18
C ASP A 7 0.58 -6.45 -7.17
N ASN A 8 0.68 -7.76 -7.44
CA ASN A 8 1.94 -8.49 -7.37
C ASN A 8 3.00 -7.99 -8.36
N HIS A 9 2.60 -7.47 -9.52
CA HIS A 9 3.54 -7.07 -10.57
C HIS A 9 3.78 -5.56 -10.66
N LYS A 10 2.89 -4.74 -10.10
CA LYS A 10 2.96 -3.27 -10.19
C LYS A 10 2.87 -2.59 -8.83
N PHE A 11 1.87 -2.90 -8.02
CA PHE A 11 1.66 -2.12 -6.80
C PHE A 11 2.65 -2.51 -5.70
N THR A 12 2.51 -3.71 -5.16
CA THR A 12 3.32 -4.21 -4.06
C THR A 12 4.78 -4.39 -4.46
N SER A 13 5.08 -4.87 -5.68
CA SER A 13 6.46 -5.09 -6.11
C SER A 13 7.32 -3.83 -6.05
N TYR A 14 6.83 -2.69 -6.53
CA TYR A 14 7.58 -1.44 -6.48
C TYR A 14 7.53 -0.80 -5.09
N TYR A 15 6.37 -0.80 -4.44
CA TYR A 15 6.21 -0.14 -3.15
C TYR A 15 6.97 -0.87 -2.02
N ALA A 16 6.94 -2.19 -1.98
CA ALA A 16 7.66 -2.97 -0.97
C ALA A 16 9.17 -2.79 -1.09
N THR A 17 9.72 -2.83 -2.31
CA THR A 17 11.15 -2.57 -2.53
C THR A 17 11.52 -1.14 -2.19
N LEU A 18 10.69 -0.14 -2.55
CA LEU A 18 10.90 1.25 -2.16
C LEU A 18 10.94 1.41 -0.64
N ARG A 19 9.96 0.84 0.06
CA ARG A 19 9.88 0.82 1.52
C ARG A 19 11.14 0.22 2.14
N PHE A 20 11.61 -0.90 1.62
CA PHE A 20 12.84 -1.51 2.12
C PHE A 20 14.06 -0.60 1.90
N MET A 21 14.29 -0.14 0.67
CA MET A 21 15.48 0.63 0.32
C MET A 21 15.53 2.00 1.01
N TYR A 22 14.41 2.73 1.01
CA TYR A 22 14.36 4.09 1.53
C TYR A 22 13.94 4.14 2.99
N GLY A 23 12.87 3.43 3.35
CA GLY A 23 12.27 3.48 4.68
C GLY A 23 13.07 2.73 5.74
N LEU A 24 13.55 1.53 5.42
CA LEU A 24 14.24 0.63 6.37
C LEU A 24 15.76 0.72 6.27
N GLN A 25 16.33 0.50 5.08
CA GLN A 25 17.78 0.55 4.87
C GLN A 25 18.33 1.98 4.91
N LYS A 26 17.45 2.99 4.78
CA LYS A 26 17.83 4.42 4.77
C LYS A 26 18.90 4.72 3.71
N SER A 27 18.75 4.14 2.51
CA SER A 27 19.72 4.27 1.41
C SER A 27 19.85 5.70 0.85
N GLY A 28 18.95 6.61 1.23
CA GLY A 28 18.90 7.98 0.74
C GLY A 28 18.29 8.11 -0.66
N GLU A 29 18.43 9.29 -1.26
CA GLU A 29 17.95 9.59 -2.62
C GLU A 29 18.95 9.07 -3.65
N THR A 30 18.59 7.98 -4.32
CA THR A 30 19.39 7.35 -5.39
C THR A 30 18.54 7.23 -6.66
N PRO A 31 19.15 7.07 -7.86
CA PRO A 31 18.39 6.85 -9.09
C PRO A 31 17.45 5.64 -9.02
N VAL A 32 17.82 4.60 -8.26
CA VAL A 32 16.97 3.40 -8.04
C VAL A 32 15.76 3.75 -7.16
N VAL A 33 15.97 4.49 -6.08
CA VAL A 33 14.88 4.95 -5.20
C VAL A 33 13.92 5.85 -5.97
N GLU A 34 14.43 6.80 -6.76
CA GLU A 34 13.61 7.65 -7.61
C GLU A 34 12.77 6.84 -8.61
N PHE A 35 13.41 5.90 -9.31
CA PHE A 35 12.71 5.00 -10.23
C PHE A 35 11.58 4.22 -9.54
N LEU A 36 11.86 3.61 -8.39
CA LEU A 36 10.87 2.85 -7.63
C LEU A 36 9.73 3.76 -7.14
N ARG A 37 10.05 4.97 -6.68
CA ARG A 37 9.07 5.96 -6.23
C ARG A 37 8.14 6.38 -7.37
N LEU A 38 8.66 6.67 -8.55
CA LEU A 38 7.85 7.01 -9.73
C LEU A 38 6.89 5.87 -10.10
N ARG A 39 7.38 4.62 -10.08
CA ARG A 39 6.57 3.44 -10.37
C ARG A 39 5.49 3.20 -9.32
N ALA A 40 5.83 3.33 -8.04
CA ALA A 40 4.90 3.20 -6.94
C ALA A 40 3.82 4.30 -6.99
N LYS A 41 4.19 5.57 -7.20
CA LYS A 41 3.23 6.68 -7.36
C LYS A 41 2.25 6.44 -8.51
N ALA A 42 2.72 5.94 -9.66
CA ALA A 42 1.86 5.60 -10.78
C ALA A 42 0.88 4.47 -10.44
N ALA A 43 1.32 3.44 -9.71
CA ALA A 43 0.45 2.36 -9.27
C ALA A 43 -0.59 2.86 -8.22
N TYR A 44 -0.20 3.73 -7.31
CA TYR A 44 -1.11 4.40 -6.36
C TYR A 44 -2.17 5.22 -7.08
N ALA A 45 -1.80 6.01 -8.09
CA ALA A 45 -2.77 6.79 -8.87
C ALA A 45 -3.84 5.91 -9.52
N ILE A 46 -3.44 4.77 -10.11
CA ILE A 46 -4.39 3.83 -10.73
C ILE A 46 -5.37 3.25 -9.69
N VAL A 47 -4.87 2.89 -8.50
CA VAL A 47 -5.71 2.32 -7.45
C VAL A 47 -6.63 3.37 -6.85
N ASP A 48 -6.13 4.59 -6.64
CA ASP A 48 -6.91 5.71 -6.14
C ASP A 48 -8.05 6.07 -7.09
N GLU A 49 -7.77 6.21 -8.39
CA GLU A 49 -8.79 6.43 -9.43
C GLU A 49 -9.82 5.30 -9.45
N HIS A 50 -9.39 4.04 -9.35
CA HIS A 50 -10.30 2.91 -9.31
C HIS A 50 -11.24 2.93 -8.09
N LEU A 51 -10.71 3.32 -6.93
CA LEU A 51 -11.43 3.40 -5.66
C LEU A 51 -12.24 4.71 -5.51
N ALA A 52 -12.03 5.72 -6.36
CA ALA A 52 -12.75 6.99 -6.29
C ALA A 52 -14.28 6.83 -6.32
N HIS A 53 -14.76 5.75 -6.94
CA HIS A 53 -16.19 5.43 -7.05
C HIS A 53 -16.55 4.05 -6.50
N ARG A 54 -15.66 3.42 -5.71
CA ARG A 54 -15.83 2.04 -5.23
C ARG A 54 -15.44 1.89 -3.77
N ALA A 55 -16.22 1.13 -3.02
CA ALA A 55 -15.91 0.83 -1.64
C ALA A 55 -14.67 -0.08 -1.50
N PHE A 56 -14.53 -1.04 -2.41
CA PHE A 56 -13.50 -2.10 -2.45
C PHE A 56 -12.99 -2.34 -3.88
N MET A 57 -11.92 -3.11 -4.01
CA MET A 57 -11.28 -3.39 -5.31
C MET A 57 -12.20 -4.14 -6.29
N VAL A 58 -13.07 -5.03 -5.78
CA VAL A 58 -14.00 -5.84 -6.59
C VAL A 58 -15.35 -5.96 -5.92
N GLY A 59 -16.41 -5.55 -6.63
CA GLY A 59 -17.78 -5.57 -6.11
C GLY A 59 -17.97 -4.66 -4.91
N ASP A 60 -18.95 -5.00 -4.07
CA ASP A 60 -19.40 -4.13 -2.96
C ASP A 60 -18.99 -4.66 -1.57
N ARG A 61 -18.02 -5.58 -1.51
CA ARG A 61 -17.52 -6.15 -0.25
C ARG A 61 -16.01 -6.37 -0.28
N LEU A 62 -15.42 -6.50 0.91
CA LEU A 62 -14.00 -6.86 1.06
C LEU A 62 -13.71 -8.23 0.42
N THR A 63 -12.63 -8.31 -0.35
CA THR A 63 -12.18 -9.55 -0.98
C THR A 63 -10.67 -9.78 -0.79
N ILE A 64 -10.18 -10.94 -1.22
CA ILE A 64 -8.74 -11.21 -1.27
C ILE A 64 -7.97 -10.23 -2.17
N ALA A 65 -8.63 -9.56 -3.13
CA ALA A 65 -7.98 -8.53 -3.94
C ALA A 65 -7.60 -7.34 -3.06
N ASP A 66 -8.50 -6.89 -2.19
CA ASP A 66 -8.22 -5.82 -1.23
C ASP A 66 -7.09 -6.20 -0.28
N LEU A 67 -7.18 -7.39 0.31
CA LEU A 67 -6.19 -7.87 1.29
C LEU A 67 -4.78 -8.01 0.69
N SER A 68 -4.68 -8.37 -0.60
CA SER A 68 -3.41 -8.44 -1.33
C SER A 68 -2.71 -7.07 -1.38
N LEU A 69 -3.44 -6.00 -1.75
CA LEU A 69 -2.89 -4.64 -1.79
C LEU A 69 -2.71 -4.04 -0.39
N ALA A 70 -3.63 -4.34 0.53
CA ALA A 70 -3.73 -3.69 1.83
C ALA A 70 -2.49 -3.92 2.71
N GLY A 71 -1.81 -5.07 2.56
CA GLY A 71 -0.68 -5.45 3.41
C GLY A 71 0.41 -4.37 3.52
N TYR A 72 0.75 -3.72 2.40
CA TYR A 72 1.83 -2.73 2.38
C TYR A 72 1.38 -1.29 2.58
N VAL A 73 0.13 -0.93 2.27
CA VAL A 73 -0.34 0.46 2.43
C VAL A 73 -0.47 0.89 3.89
N PHE A 74 -0.52 -0.06 4.83
CA PHE A 74 -0.51 0.20 6.27
C PHE A 74 0.89 0.31 6.86
N MET A 75 1.95 0.07 6.08
CA MET A 75 3.31 0.18 6.58
C MET A 75 3.70 1.65 6.82
N PRO A 76 4.18 2.01 8.02
CA PRO A 76 4.41 3.38 8.44
C PRO A 76 5.72 3.99 7.92
N GLU A 77 6.62 3.18 7.36
CA GLU A 77 7.92 3.67 6.94
C GLU A 77 7.80 4.68 5.81
N GLU A 78 8.62 5.72 5.91
CA GLU A 78 8.69 6.74 4.88
C GLU A 78 9.12 6.15 3.54
N THR A 79 8.55 6.69 2.47
CA THR A 79 8.91 6.36 1.07
C THR A 79 9.17 7.61 0.22
N GLY A 80 8.98 8.79 0.82
CA GLY A 80 8.95 10.08 0.11
C GLY A 80 7.71 10.26 -0.79
N ILE A 81 6.71 9.38 -0.68
CA ILE A 81 5.42 9.54 -1.33
C ILE A 81 4.51 10.36 -0.43
N ASP A 82 3.98 11.47 -0.95
CA ASP A 82 2.90 12.21 -0.31
C ASP A 82 1.58 11.44 -0.50
N HIS A 83 1.13 10.78 0.57
CA HIS A 83 -0.11 10.00 0.55
C HIS A 83 -1.38 10.87 0.58
N SER A 84 -1.28 12.18 0.85
CA SER A 84 -2.43 13.08 0.76
C SER A 84 -2.96 13.22 -0.67
N ALA A 85 -2.13 12.89 -1.67
CA ALA A 85 -2.49 12.81 -3.08
C ALA A 85 -3.43 11.63 -3.42
N PHE A 86 -3.71 10.71 -2.49
CA PHE A 86 -4.52 9.50 -2.73
C PHE A 86 -5.67 9.35 -1.71
N PRO A 87 -6.68 10.25 -1.76
CA PRO A 87 -7.76 10.28 -0.78
C PRO A 87 -8.70 9.07 -0.84
N ALA A 88 -8.90 8.45 -2.00
CA ALA A 88 -9.74 7.26 -2.12
C ALA A 88 -9.06 6.04 -1.49
N ILE A 89 -7.74 5.91 -1.62
CA ILE A 89 -6.94 4.92 -0.89
C ILE A 89 -7.03 5.17 0.62
N ALA A 90 -6.95 6.43 1.08
CA ALA A 90 -7.10 6.75 2.50
C ALA A 90 -8.47 6.31 3.05
N ALA A 91 -9.55 6.61 2.33
CA ALA A 91 -10.90 6.19 2.71
C ALA A 91 -11.08 4.65 2.67
N TRP A 92 -10.45 3.97 1.71
CA TRP A 92 -10.45 2.50 1.62
C TRP A 92 -9.67 1.85 2.77
N LYS A 93 -8.51 2.39 3.14
CA LYS A 93 -7.75 1.96 4.33
C LYS A 93 -8.58 2.09 5.60
N ASP A 94 -9.26 3.21 5.79
CA ASP A 94 -10.14 3.44 6.95
C ASP A 94 -11.32 2.45 7.00
N ARG A 95 -11.91 2.10 5.85
CA ARG A 95 -12.92 1.04 5.80
C ARG A 95 -12.37 -0.32 6.20
N ILE A 96 -11.17 -0.68 5.72
CA ILE A 96 -10.53 -1.96 6.06
C ILE A 96 -10.19 -2.02 7.55
N SER A 97 -9.66 -0.95 8.14
CA SER A 97 -9.26 -0.96 9.55
C SER A 97 -10.42 -1.10 10.54
N LYS A 98 -11.64 -0.79 10.09
CA LYS A 98 -12.89 -0.97 10.85
C LYS A 98 -13.49 -2.37 10.73
N MET A 99 -12.91 -3.26 9.94
CA MET A 99 -13.43 -4.62 9.78
C MET A 99 -13.24 -5.44 11.06
N PRO A 100 -14.21 -6.30 11.44
CA PRO A 100 -14.06 -7.19 12.59
C PRO A 100 -12.79 -8.05 12.47
N GLY A 101 -11.99 -8.07 13.53
CA GLY A 101 -10.74 -8.84 13.59
C GLY A 101 -9.55 -8.18 12.90
N TRP A 102 -9.70 -6.99 12.32
CA TRP A 102 -8.57 -6.23 11.83
C TRP A 102 -7.67 -5.80 13.00
N ARG A 103 -6.36 -5.90 12.79
CA ARG A 103 -5.31 -5.33 13.64
C ARG A 103 -4.23 -4.76 12.73
N HIS A 104 -3.48 -3.79 13.24
CA HIS A 104 -2.38 -3.23 12.46
C HIS A 104 -1.36 -4.35 12.16
N PRO A 105 -0.73 -4.41 10.96
CA PRO A 105 0.13 -5.54 10.63
C PRO A 105 1.31 -5.71 11.61
N TYR A 106 1.81 -4.60 12.19
CA TYR A 106 2.84 -4.67 13.24
C TYR A 106 2.35 -5.26 14.57
N ASP A 107 1.06 -5.21 14.88
CA ASP A 107 0.50 -5.87 16.07
C ASP A 107 0.39 -7.40 15.87
N LEU A 108 0.42 -7.85 14.62
CA LEU A 108 0.23 -9.25 14.24
C LEU A 108 1.54 -9.99 13.99
N MET A 109 2.63 -9.27 13.71
CA MET A 109 3.93 -9.88 13.48
C MET A 109 4.65 -10.15 14.82
N PRO A 110 5.25 -11.34 15.01
CA PRO A 110 6.09 -11.60 16.17
C PRO A 110 7.37 -10.75 16.06
N GLY A 111 7.47 -9.69 16.87
CA GLY A 111 8.64 -8.80 16.93
C GLY A 111 8.47 -7.72 18.00
N PRO A 112 9.56 -7.05 18.44
CA PRO A 112 9.47 -6.01 19.45
C PRO A 112 8.56 -4.87 18.97
N THR A 113 7.53 -4.57 19.74
CA THR A 113 6.43 -3.63 19.43
C THR A 113 6.85 -2.15 19.45
N SER A 114 8.14 -1.86 19.32
CA SER A 114 8.69 -0.50 19.42
C SER A 114 9.62 -0.24 18.23
N LEU A 115 9.10 0.49 17.25
CA LEU A 115 9.88 1.39 16.39
C LEU A 115 9.54 2.82 16.80
#